data_AF-A0A6A3CEW9-F1
#
_entry.id   AF-A0A6A3CEW9-F1
#
_cell.length_a   1.000
_cell.length_b   1.000
_cell.length_c   1.000
_cell.angle_alpha   90.00
_cell.angle_beta   90.00
_cell.angle_gamma   90.00
#
_symmetry.space_group_name_H-M   'P 1'
#
loop_
_entity.id
_entity.type
_entity.pdbx_description
1 polymer ?
#
loop_
_entity_poly.entity_id
_entity_poly.type
_entity_poly.pdbx_seq_one_letter_code
_entity_poly.pdbx_strand_id
1 'polypeptide(L)' 'MPSMCLTLLGVALVKMLLELAIYLLTTGARESAFRNIKTIAECLADELINAAKGSSNSYAIKKKDEIERVAKANR' A
#
# COMPACT_ATOMS: atom_id res chain seq x y z
N MET A 1 -25.47 -16.39 -15.68
CA MET A 1 -25.11 -16.11 -14.27
C MET A 1 -23.64 -16.49 -14.01
N PRO A 2 -22.66 -15.62 -14.32
CA PRO A 2 -21.44 -15.60 -13.49
C PRO A 2 -20.92 -14.19 -13.14
N SER A 3 -21.52 -13.14 -13.68
CA SER A 3 -20.99 -11.76 -13.62
C SER A 3 -21.20 -11.03 -12.29
N MET A 4 -21.96 -11.59 -11.35
CA MET A 4 -22.19 -10.97 -10.02
C MET A 4 -21.26 -11.48 -8.91
N CYS A 5 -20.49 -12.56 -9.12
CA CYS A 5 -19.59 -13.09 -8.08
C CYS A 5 -18.21 -12.40 -8.06
N LEU A 6 -17.71 -11.93 -9.22
CA LEU A 6 -16.36 -11.34 -9.32
C LEU A 6 -16.29 -9.87 -8.84
N THR A 7 -17.35 -9.09 -8.98
CA THR A 7 -17.37 -7.67 -8.58
C THR A 7 -17.70 -7.47 -7.10
N LEU A 8 -18.50 -8.34 -6.47
CA LEU A 8 -18.70 -8.35 -5.01
C LEU A 8 -17.43 -8.82 -4.26
N LEU A 9 -16.65 -9.75 -4.83
CA LEU A 9 -15.32 -10.11 -4.32
C LEU A 9 -14.32 -8.95 -4.49
N GLY A 10 -14.40 -8.21 -5.60
CA GLY A 10 -13.50 -7.10 -5.92
C GLY A 10 -13.61 -5.84 -5.03
N VAL A 11 -14.74 -5.63 -4.34
CA VAL A 11 -14.96 -4.44 -3.47
C VAL A 11 -15.08 -4.82 -1.98
N ALA A 12 -15.29 -6.09 -1.63
CA ALA A 12 -15.15 -6.58 -0.26
C ALA A 12 -13.67 -6.88 0.11
N LEU A 13 -12.79 -7.15 -0.87
CA LEU A 13 -11.33 -7.25 -0.71
C LEU A 13 -10.69 -5.90 -0.25
N VAL A 14 -11.37 -4.80 -0.56
CA VAL A 14 -11.05 -3.42 -0.14
C VAL A 14 -11.35 -3.20 1.36
N LYS A 15 -12.06 -4.12 2.03
CA LYS A 15 -12.46 -4.03 3.44
C LYS A 15 -11.30 -4.16 4.44
N MET A 16 -10.09 -4.45 3.95
CA MET A 16 -8.81 -4.41 4.66
C MET A 16 -7.98 -3.16 4.29
N LEU A 17 -8.54 -2.12 3.64
CA LEU A 17 -7.78 -0.94 3.20
C LEU A 17 -6.97 -0.30 4.32
N LEU A 18 -7.54 -0.22 5.53
CA LEU A 18 -6.85 0.35 6.68
C LEU A 18 -5.78 -0.61 7.21
N GLU A 19 -6.11 -1.89 7.41
CA GLU A 19 -5.15 -2.87 7.95
C GLU A 19 -4.00 -3.10 6.96
N LEU A 20 -4.28 -3.20 5.67
CA LEU A 20 -3.29 -3.31 4.59
C LEU A 20 -2.48 -2.02 4.43
N ALA A 21 -3.10 -0.84 4.51
CA ALA A 21 -2.35 0.42 4.43
C ALA A 21 -1.39 0.55 5.63
N ILE A 22 -1.85 0.25 6.85
CA ILE A 22 -1.01 0.27 8.05
C ILE A 22 0.11 -0.77 7.92
N TYR A 23 -0.20 -1.97 7.43
CA TYR A 23 0.81 -2.99 7.16
C TYR A 23 1.86 -2.50 6.17
N LEU A 24 1.47 -1.98 5.01
CA LEU A 24 2.39 -1.51 3.98
C LEU A 24 3.25 -0.32 4.44
N LEU A 25 2.67 0.63 5.20
CA LEU A 25 3.40 1.76 5.77
C LEU A 25 4.44 1.30 6.80
N THR A 26 4.06 0.39 7.71
CA THR A 26 4.97 -0.13 8.74
C THR A 26 6.06 -1.03 8.15
N THR A 27 5.74 -1.81 7.12
CA THR A 27 6.73 -2.57 6.34
C THR A 27 7.72 -1.64 5.64
N GLY A 28 7.24 -0.62 4.92
CA GLY A 28 8.09 0.35 4.22
C GLY A 28 9.00 1.14 5.15
N ALA A 29 8.47 1.56 6.30
CA ALA A 29 9.25 2.25 7.32
C ALA A 29 10.32 1.34 7.96
N ARG A 30 9.97 0.08 8.26
CA ARG A 30 10.93 -0.91 8.79
C ARG A 30 12.06 -1.20 7.80
N GLU A 31 11.73 -1.39 6.53
CA GLU A 31 12.74 -1.61 5.47
C GLU A 31 13.63 -0.39 5.28
N SER A 32 13.06 0.82 5.29
CA SER A 32 13.80 2.07 5.14
C SER A 32 14.70 2.39 6.34
N ALA A 33 14.33 1.92 7.54
CA ALA A 33 15.12 2.05 8.76
C ALA A 33 16.20 0.96 8.87
N PHE A 34 16.05 -0.19 8.18
CA PHE A 34 17.02 -1.27 8.26
C PHE A 34 18.35 -0.85 7.64
N ARG A 35 19.43 -0.89 8.44
CA ARG A 35 20.78 -0.42 8.06
C ARG A 35 20.86 1.08 7.71
N ASN A 36 19.89 1.87 8.18
CA ASN A 36 19.90 3.32 8.04
C ASN A 36 20.29 3.98 9.37
N ILE A 37 20.81 5.22 9.30
CA ILE A 37 21.12 6.05 10.47
C ILE A 37 19.82 6.62 11.07
N LYS A 38 18.82 6.85 10.22
CA LYS A 38 17.49 7.32 10.63
C LYS A 38 16.80 6.29 11.54
N THR A 39 16.16 6.80 12.59
CA THR A 39 15.33 5.98 13.48
C THR A 39 14.07 5.50 12.77
N ILE A 40 13.45 4.42 13.29
CA ILE A 40 12.19 3.91 12.73
C ILE A 40 11.07 4.97 12.76
N ALA A 41 11.08 5.87 13.75
CA ALA A 41 10.11 6.94 13.86
C ALA A 41 10.27 7.98 12.74
N GLU A 42 11.51 8.35 12.39
CA GLU A 42 11.80 9.27 11.29
C GLU A 42 11.44 8.64 9.94
N CYS A 43 11.79 7.37 9.72
CA CYS A 43 11.40 6.64 8.52
C CYS A 43 9.89 6.50 8.38
N LEU A 44 9.16 6.28 9.49
CA LEU A 44 7.70 6.22 9.49
C LEU A 44 7.07 7.59 9.18
N ALA A 45 7.63 8.67 9.74
CA ALA A 45 7.18 10.03 9.44
C ALA A 45 7.39 10.40 7.96
N ASP A 46 8.57 10.09 7.42
CA ASP A 46 8.86 10.28 6.00
C ASP A 46 7.91 9.47 5.11
N GLU A 47 7.64 8.22 5.48
CA GLU A 47 6.72 7.34 4.76
C GLU A 47 5.28 7.88 4.79
N LEU A 48 4.79 8.35 5.94
CA LEU A 48 3.46 8.96 6.08
C LEU A 48 3.33 10.25 5.25
N ILE A 49 4.34 11.12 5.26
CA ILE A 49 4.34 12.36 4.49
C ILE A 49 4.32 12.05 2.98
N ASN A 50 5.13 11.08 2.55
CA ASN A 50 5.18 10.67 1.14
C ASN A 50 3.86 10.00 0.70
N ALA A 51 3.27 9.17 1.55
CA ALA A 51 1.99 8.53 1.29
C ALA A 51 0.85 9.57 1.20
N ALA A 52 0.81 10.55 2.10
CA ALA A 52 -0.17 11.64 2.09
C ALA A 52 -0.07 12.51 0.82
N LYS A 53 1.14 12.67 0.28
CA LYS A 53 1.38 13.38 -1.00
C LYS A 53 1.09 12.51 -2.23
N GLY A 54 0.76 11.23 -2.08
CA GLY A 54 0.66 10.29 -3.19
C GLY A 54 1.98 10.12 -3.95
N SER A 55 3.11 10.32 -3.27
CA SER A 55 4.43 10.25 -3.89
C SER A 55 4.85 8.80 -4.14
N SER A 56 5.43 8.54 -5.31
CA SER A 56 6.06 7.25 -5.65
C SER A 56 7.30 6.93 -4.80
N ASN A 57 7.75 7.86 -3.95
CA ASN A 57 8.76 7.56 -2.95
C ASN A 57 8.21 6.65 -1.85
N SER A 58 6.91 6.73 -1.54
CA SER A 58 6.26 5.86 -0.54
C SER A 58 6.17 4.42 -1.04
N TYR A 59 6.59 3.49 -0.18
CA TYR A 59 6.42 2.06 -0.35
C TYR A 59 4.94 1.69 -0.52
N ALA A 60 4.07 2.24 0.33
CA ALA A 60 2.64 1.94 0.29
C ALA A 60 1.98 2.36 -1.03
N ILE A 61 2.34 3.53 -1.58
CA ILE A 61 1.82 4.03 -2.87
C ILE A 61 2.30 3.14 -4.01
N LYS A 62 3.60 2.83 -4.07
CA LYS A 62 4.16 1.93 -5.09
C LYS A 62 3.43 0.59 -5.13
N LYS A 63 3.18 -0.02 -3.97
CA LYS A 63 2.52 -1.33 -3.88
C LYS A 63 1.04 -1.27 -4.23
N LYS A 64 0.36 -0.20 -3.84
CA LYS A 64 -1.03 0.06 -4.26
C LYS A 64 -1.12 0.16 -5.80
N ASP A 65 -0.28 0.95 -6.43
CA ASP A 65 -0.30 1.17 -7.89
C ASP A 65 0.00 -0.12 -8.67
N GLU A 66 0.92 -0.95 -8.15
CA GLU A 66 1.23 -2.27 -8.71
C GLU A 66 0.01 -3.20 -8.68
N ILE A 67 -0.69 -3.28 -7.54
CA ILE A 67 -1.92 -4.07 -7.39
C ILE A 67 -3.02 -3.57 -8.33
N GLU A 68 -3.21 -2.25 -8.42
CA GLU A 68 -4.21 -1.66 -9.32
C GLU A 68 -3.91 -1.94 -10.79
N ARG A 69 -2.63 -1.91 -11.19
CA ARG A 69 -2.21 -2.25 -12.55
C ARG A 69 -2.50 -3.71 -12.88
N VAL A 70 -2.17 -4.64 -11.98
CA VAL A 70 -2.45 -6.08 -12.16
C VAL A 70 -3.95 -6.34 -12.25
N ALA A 71 -4.75 -5.65 -11.44
CA ALA A 71 -6.22 -5.74 -11.49
C ALA A 71 -6.80 -5.21 -12.82
N LYS A 72 -6.20 -4.18 -13.43
CA LYS A 72 -6.61 -3.66 -14.74
C LYS A 72 -6.20 -4.55 -15.90
N ALA A 73 -5.07 -5.24 -15.80
CA ALA A 73 -4.56 -6.13 -16.85
C ALA A 73 -5.32 -7.46 -16.94
N ASN A 74 -5.96 -7.92 -15.85
CA ASN A 74 -6.75 -9.15 -15.79
C ASN A 74 -8.24 -8.95 -16.10
N ARG A 75 -8.60 -7.90 -16.86
CA ARG A 75 -9.96 -7.62 -17.32
C ARG A 75 -10.25 -8.21 -18.70
#